data_AF-A0A965Y8B0-F1
#
_entry.id   AF-A0A965Y8B0-F1
#
_cell.length_a   1.000
_cell.length_b   1.000
_cell.length_c   1.000
_cell.angle_alpha   90.00
_cell.angle_beta   90.00
_cell.angle_gamma   90.00
#
_symmetry.space_group_name_H-M   'P 1'
#
loop_
_entity.id
_entity.type
_entity.pdbx_description
1 polymer ?
#
loop_
_entity_poly.entity_id
_entity_poly.type
_entity_poly.pdbx_seq_one_letter_code
_entity_poly.pdbx_strand_id
1 'polypeptide(L)'
;MSDSSYLLFVGGYLVLLVLMGLFLGKREVGNSDDFMVAGRRLPLLVLVGTLLATWVGGGTVTGSANFIYTYGPFAGLLFFIGAAVG
;
A
#
# COMPACT_ATOMS: atom_id res chain seq x y z
N MET A 1 20.42 -9.60 19.29
CA MET A 1 19.34 -8.60 19.16
C MET A 1 18.04 -9.39 19.29
N SER A 2 17.26 -9.12 20.35
CA SER A 2 16.23 -10.03 20.85
C SER A 2 15.01 -10.07 19.92
N ASP A 3 14.56 -11.26 19.52
CA ASP A 3 13.39 -11.49 18.65
C ASP A 3 12.13 -10.75 19.13
N SER A 4 12.02 -10.48 20.43
CA SER A 4 10.93 -9.72 21.04
C SER A 4 10.82 -8.28 20.55
N SER A 5 11.93 -7.62 20.15
CA SER A 5 11.85 -6.24 19.64
C SER A 5 11.12 -6.17 18.29
N TYR A 6 11.30 -7.15 17.41
CA TYR A 6 10.62 -7.17 16.11
C TYR A 6 9.11 -7.33 16.26
N LEU A 7 8.66 -8.20 17.17
CA LEU A 7 7.25 -8.40 17.46
C LEU A 7 6.59 -7.14 18.03
N LEU A 8 7.30 -6.38 18.85
CA LEU A 8 6.82 -5.09 19.35
C LEU A 8 6.69 -4.05 18.23
N PHE A 9 7.63 -3.98 17.29
CA PHE A 9 7.54 -3.07 16.14
C PHE A 9 6.38 -3.44 15.21
N VAL A 10 6.22 -4.72 14.88
CA VAL A 10 5.11 -5.20 14.03
C VAL A 10 3.77 -5.00 14.73
N GLY A 11 3.68 -5.37 16.01
CA GLY A 11 2.47 -5.17 16.81
C GLY A 11 2.08 -3.69 16.92
N GLY A 12 3.06 -2.82 17.19
CA GLY A 12 2.85 -1.36 17.23
C GLY A 12 2.37 -0.80 15.88
N TYR A 13 2.97 -1.25 14.77
CA TYR A 13 2.56 -0.84 13.42
C TYR A 13 1.11 -1.23 13.12
N LEU A 14 0.71 -2.46 13.43
CA LEU A 14 -0.67 -2.94 13.23
C LEU A 14 -1.67 -2.16 14.07
N VAL A 15 -1.35 -1.91 15.35
CA VAL A 15 -2.23 -1.12 16.24
C VAL A 15 -2.41 0.30 15.71
N LEU A 16 -1.33 0.94 15.25
CA LEU A 16 -1.40 2.27 14.65
C LEU A 16 -2.26 2.30 13.38
N LEU A 17 -2.13 1.32 12.49
CA LEU A 17 -2.97 1.20 11.30
C LEU A 17 -4.46 1.06 11.65
N VAL A 18 -4.79 0.21 12.63
CA VAL A 18 -6.18 0.00 13.07
C VAL A 18 -6.73 1.27 13.71
N LEU A 19 -5.98 1.93 14.59
CA LEU A 19 -6.40 3.18 15.21
C LEU A 19 -6.63 4.27 14.17
N MET A 20 -5.73 4.40 13.19
CA MET A 20 -5.87 5.37 12.10
C MET A 20 -7.10 5.06 11.24
N GLY A 21 -7.32 3.80 10.87
CA GLY A 21 -8.49 3.37 10.11
C GLY A 21 -9.82 3.61 10.84
N LEU A 22 -9.87 3.32 12.15
CA LEU A 22 -11.05 3.58 12.98
C LEU A 22 -11.29 5.08 13.18
N PHE A 23 -10.24 5.88 13.31
CA PHE A 23 -10.38 7.33 13.51
C PHE A 23 -10.85 8.05 12.24
N LEU A 24 -10.28 7.71 11.08
CA LEU A 24 -10.70 8.23 9.78
C LEU A 24 -12.09 7.70 9.41
N GLY A 25 -12.34 6.40 9.63
CA GLY A 25 -13.63 5.78 9.39
C GLY A 25 -14.76 6.34 10.26
N LYS A 26 -14.48 6.74 11.51
CA LYS A 26 -15.49 7.38 12.37
C LYS A 26 -15.72 8.86 12.06
N ARG A 27 -14.75 9.54 11.43
CA ARG A 27 -14.81 11.00 11.21
C ARG A 27 -15.40 11.38 9.85
N GLU A 28 -15.16 10.58 8.82
CA GLU A 28 -15.53 10.91 7.43
C GLU A 28 -16.71 10.07 6.89
N VAL A 29 -17.20 9.07 7.62
CA VAL A 29 -18.20 8.11 7.11
C VAL A 29 -19.54 8.30 7.83
N GLY A 30 -20.34 9.22 7.31
CA GLY A 30 -21.72 9.44 7.77
C GLY A 30 -22.79 8.63 7.02
N ASN A 31 -22.50 8.18 5.79
CA ASN A 31 -23.46 7.49 4.92
C ASN A 31 -22.73 6.51 3.96
N SER A 32 -23.36 5.38 3.63
CA SER A 32 -22.75 4.31 2.79
C SER A 32 -22.32 4.79 1.40
N ASP A 33 -23.01 5.79 0.84
CA ASP A 33 -22.67 6.37 -0.46
C ASP A 33 -21.37 7.20 -0.42
N ASP A 34 -21.07 7.83 0.72
CA ASP A 34 -19.83 8.62 0.90
C ASP A 34 -18.62 7.70 1.11
N PHE A 35 -18.84 6.51 1.68
CA PHE A 35 -17.83 5.45 1.77
C PHE A 35 -17.45 4.88 0.40
N MET A 36 -18.43 4.78 -0.51
CA MET A 36 -18.25 4.13 -1.81
C MET A 36 -17.66 5.06 -2.87
N VAL A 37 -17.85 6.38 -2.74
CA VAL A 37 -17.41 7.38 -3.76
C VAL A 37 -16.44 8.43 -3.20
N ALA A 38 -16.09 8.38 -1.91
CA ALA A 38 -15.26 9.36 -1.21
C ALA A 38 -15.68 10.82 -1.52
N GLY A 39 -16.99 11.05 -1.52
CA GLY A 39 -17.62 12.36 -1.75
C GLY A 39 -17.30 13.09 -3.06
N ARG A 40 -16.64 12.45 -4.04
CA ARG A 40 -16.10 13.12 -5.26
C ARG A 40 -15.16 14.30 -4.98
N ARG A 41 -14.56 14.39 -3.78
CA ARG A 41 -13.73 15.54 -3.36
C ARG A 41 -12.23 15.30 -3.47
N LEU A 42 -11.82 14.07 -3.78
CA LEU A 42 -10.40 13.73 -3.86
C LEU A 42 -9.79 14.35 -5.13
N PRO A 43 -8.77 15.22 -5.01
CA PRO A 43 -8.08 15.77 -6.17
C PRO A 43 -7.41 14.65 -6.95
N LEU A 44 -7.38 14.79 -8.29
CA LEU A 44 -6.80 13.82 -9.22
C LEU A 44 -5.40 13.35 -8.81
N LEU A 45 -4.60 14.24 -8.23
CA LEU A 45 -3.26 13.91 -7.73
C LEU A 45 -3.28 12.87 -6.59
N VAL A 46 -4.22 13.00 -5.65
CA VAL A 46 -4.35 12.04 -4.54
C VAL A 46 -4.86 10.71 -5.06
N LEU A 47 -5.80 10.72 -6.02
CA LEU A 47 -6.29 9.51 -6.66
C LEU A 47 -5.16 8.78 -7.41
N VAL A 48 -4.37 9.50 -8.22
CA VAL A 48 -3.20 8.93 -8.91
C VAL A 48 -2.19 8.40 -7.88
N GLY A 49 -1.94 9.15 -6.81
CA GLY A 49 -1.06 8.72 -5.72
C GLY A 49 -1.52 7.44 -5.03
N THR A 50 -2.81 7.31 -4.70
CA THR A 50 -3.35 6.08 -4.09
C THR A 50 -3.41 4.92 -5.06
N LEU A 51 -3.62 5.18 -6.36
CA LEU A 51 -3.55 4.17 -7.41
C LEU A 51 -2.12 3.62 -7.55
N LEU A 52 -1.13 4.50 -7.60
CA LEU A 52 0.29 4.13 -7.60
C LEU A 52 0.69 3.39 -6.32
N ALA A 53 0.16 3.80 -5.16
CA ALA A 53 0.39 3.13 -3.88
C ALA A 53 -0.21 1.72 -3.84
N THR A 54 -1.40 1.53 -4.43
CA THR A 54 -2.03 0.19 -4.56
C THR A 54 -1.25 -0.69 -5.52
N TRP A 55 -0.70 -0.08 -6.58
CA TRP A 55 0.11 -0.76 -7.57
C TRP A 55 1.46 -1.24 -7.01
N VAL A 56 2.13 -0.43 -6.20
CA VAL A 56 3.35 -0.82 -5.48
C VAL A 56 2.99 -1.54 -4.16
N GLY A 57 2.34 -2.69 -4.27
CA GLY A 57 1.97 -3.54 -3.13
C GLY A 57 3.11 -4.44 -2.64
N GLY A 58 2.91 -5.11 -1.50
CA GLY A 58 3.90 -6.02 -0.91
C GLY A 58 4.32 -7.19 -1.83
N GLY A 59 3.44 -7.61 -2.73
CA GLY A 59 3.72 -8.63 -3.75
C GLY A 59 4.67 -8.15 -4.84
N THR A 60 4.52 -6.91 -5.34
CA THR A 60 5.42 -6.35 -6.36
C THR A 60 6.79 -6.04 -5.76
N VAL A 61 6.83 -5.55 -4.51
CA VAL A 61 8.09 -5.32 -3.78
C VAL A 61 8.89 -6.61 -3.59
N THR A 62 8.24 -7.69 -3.14
CA THR A 62 8.92 -8.97 -2.91
C THR A 62 9.27 -9.69 -4.22
N GLY A 63 8.34 -9.69 -5.19
CA GLY A 63 8.52 -10.35 -6.49
C GLY A 63 9.58 -9.68 -7.36
N SER A 64 9.58 -8.35 -7.43
CA SER A 64 10.60 -7.60 -8.17
C SER A 64 12.00 -7.77 -7.57
N ALA A 65 12.13 -7.79 -6.24
CA ALA A 65 13.40 -8.01 -5.57
C ALA A 65 14.01 -9.38 -5.94
N ASN A 66 13.17 -10.43 -5.98
CA ASN A 66 13.59 -11.76 -6.41
C ASN A 66 13.97 -11.81 -7.91
N PHE A 67 13.22 -11.08 -8.75
CA PHE A 67 13.48 -11.01 -10.19
C PHE A 67 14.77 -10.25 -10.51
N ILE A 68 15.03 -9.14 -9.81
CA ILE A 68 16.28 -8.36 -9.91
C ILE A 68 17.47 -9.23 -9.48
N TYR A 69 17.32 -9.99 -8.39
CA TYR A 69 18.38 -10.86 -7.88
C TYR A 69 18.75 -11.96 -8.88
N THR A 70 17.78 -12.48 -9.63
CA THR A 70 17.96 -13.64 -10.52
C THR A 70 18.33 -13.24 -11.95
N TYR A 71 17.73 -12.17 -12.47
CA TYR A 71 17.83 -11.78 -13.88
C TYR A 71 18.53 -10.43 -14.09
N GLY A 72 19.00 -9.81 -13.01
CA GLY A 72 19.67 -8.51 -13.03
C GLY A 72 18.71 -7.32 -13.04
N PRO A 73 19.24 -6.10 -12.83
CA PRO A 73 18.45 -4.88 -12.62
C PRO A 73 17.59 -4.48 -13.83
N PHE A 74 18.02 -4.82 -15.05
CA PHE A 74 17.26 -4.52 -16.27
C PHE A 74 15.97 -5.35 -16.37
N ALA A 75 16.03 -6.61 -15.97
CA ALA A 75 14.87 -7.51 -15.96
C ALA A 75 13.86 -7.14 -14.87
N GLY A 76 14.33 -6.64 -13.72
CA GLY A 76 13.46 -6.10 -12.67
C GLY A 76 12.64 -4.89 -13.11
N LEU A 77 13.27 -3.98 -13.87
CA LEU A 77 12.60 -2.81 -14.44
C LEU A 77 11.49 -3.21 -15.43
N LEU A 78 11.75 -4.21 -16.27
CA LEU A 78 10.77 -4.78 -17.19
C LEU A 78 9.65 -5.54 -16.46
N PHE A 79 9.96 -6.23 -15.36
CA PHE A 79 8.95 -6.90 -14.53
C PHE A 79 8.01 -5.90 -13.86
N PHE A 80 8.54 -4.80 -13.33
CA PHE A 80 7.71 -3.69 -12.83
C PHE A 80 6.83 -3.13 -13.95
N ILE A 81 7.37 -2.80 -15.12
CA ILE A 81 6.57 -2.26 -16.23
C ILE A 81 5.52 -3.27 -16.72
N GLY A 82 5.88 -4.55 -16.85
CA GLY A 82 4.97 -5.61 -17.25
C GLY A 82 3.85 -5.87 -16.24
N ALA A 83 4.15 -5.84 -14.94
CA ALA A 83 3.16 -5.88 -13.86
C ALA A 83 2.35 -4.58 -13.71
N ALA A 84 2.73 -3.49 -14.40
CA ALA A 84 1.95 -2.26 -14.51
C ALA A 84 0.93 -2.28 -15.64
N VAL A 85 1.24 -3.03 -16.70
CA VAL A 85 0.50 -2.99 -17.97
C VAL A 85 -0.44 -4.19 -18.15
N GLY A 86 -0.14 -5.33 -17.51
CA GLY A 86 -1.03 -6.51 -17.48
C GLY A 86 -2.08 -6.44 -16.39
#